data_AF-A0A1Y4VW59-F1
#
_entry.id   AF-A0A1Y4VW59-F1
#
_cell.length_a   1.000
_cell.length_b   1.000
_cell.length_c   1.000
_cell.angle_alpha   90.00
_cell.angle_beta   90.00
_cell.angle_gamma   90.00
#
_symmetry.space_group_name_H-M   'P 1'
#
loop_
_entity.id
_entity.type
_entity.pdbx_description
1 polymer ?
#
loop_
_entity_poly.entity_id
_entity_poly.type
_entity_poly.pdbx_seq_one_letter_code
_entity_poly.pdbx_strand_id
1 'polypeptide(L)'
;MLMVLFYASCNSHQSSKGTEKDIIAEFDGEAIYASEINTIIKQELYDELCRIHEIKKKALEQLINVKLLQKEANKKQMTYQEYIDDYVNAQIEQCGIDSLLKRYRLESITEFRGKSIYSVAIDSPTGKATRSFHLKGAIVNDLLDSLKRNKKITKYLYPPKSPRVDLDNLHTYYRGNLKSEVSVIIISDFDCESCINAHSLHNSIYEEYKDKVKFGYIHYSTIPTFAEIASDAANKQNKFWEFQDSLYAYRGYIDSTTVFKIAHNMSMDINKLQKDIASNAGKKAIEYTINQLVLLGVYATPTLIINGRLIVDTNSKKEICHLIDEELSK
;
A
#
# COMPACT_ATOMS: atom_id res chain seq x y z
N MET A 1 66.42 -29.50 18.27
CA MET A 1 65.67 -29.33 17.01
C MET A 1 64.21 -29.65 17.29
N LEU A 2 63.36 -28.66 17.53
CA LEU A 2 61.96 -28.64 17.08
C LEU A 2 61.38 -27.24 17.28
N MET A 3 60.88 -26.70 16.18
CA MET A 3 60.28 -25.39 15.98
C MET A 3 58.78 -25.53 16.26
N VAL A 4 58.16 -24.65 17.06
CA VAL A 4 56.69 -24.62 17.20
C VAL A 4 56.19 -23.28 16.69
N LEU A 5 55.42 -23.40 15.62
CA LEU A 5 54.88 -22.35 14.76
C LEU A 5 53.78 -21.53 15.43
N PHE A 6 53.81 -20.23 15.18
CA PHE A 6 52.65 -19.35 15.21
C PHE A 6 51.68 -19.76 14.11
N TYR A 7 50.42 -20.03 14.46
CA TYR A 7 49.31 -19.98 13.52
C TYR A 7 48.25 -19.02 14.05
N ALA A 8 48.12 -17.89 13.34
CA ALA A 8 46.89 -17.13 13.30
C ALA A 8 45.93 -17.82 12.33
N SER A 9 44.72 -18.13 12.78
CA SER A 9 43.59 -18.37 11.87
C SER A 9 42.28 -17.92 12.49
N CYS A 10 41.61 -17.06 11.73
CA CYS A 10 40.23 -16.66 11.87
C CYS A 10 39.29 -17.87 11.87
N ASN A 11 38.25 -17.78 12.69
CA ASN A 11 36.91 -18.33 12.44
C ASN A 11 35.98 -17.71 13.48
N SER A 12 34.75 -17.32 13.23
CA SER A 12 33.91 -17.17 12.04
C SER A 12 32.60 -16.66 12.60
N HIS A 13 31.93 -15.74 11.90
CA HIS A 13 30.57 -15.27 12.15
C HIS A 13 29.70 -16.18 13.04
N GLN A 14 29.51 -15.75 14.29
CA GLN A 14 28.22 -15.93 14.94
C GLN A 14 27.43 -14.66 14.68
N SER A 15 26.50 -14.78 13.74
CA SER A 15 25.32 -13.92 13.64
C SER A 15 24.68 -13.89 15.02
N SER A 16 24.94 -12.83 15.77
CA SER A 16 24.20 -12.55 16.98
C SER A 16 22.78 -12.23 16.54
N LYS A 17 21.82 -13.01 17.03
CA LYS A 17 20.47 -12.53 17.27
C LYS A 17 20.58 -11.36 18.24
N GLY A 18 20.85 -10.17 17.70
CA GLY A 18 20.80 -8.93 18.45
C GLY A 18 19.34 -8.64 18.76
N THR A 19 19.03 -8.56 20.04
CA THR A 19 18.13 -7.60 20.72
C THR A 19 17.60 -8.26 21.98
N GLU A 20 18.32 -8.12 23.10
CA GLU A 20 17.75 -8.23 24.46
C GLU A 20 18.73 -7.83 25.59
N LYS A 21 19.99 -7.46 25.31
CA LYS A 21 21.00 -7.21 26.37
C LYS A 21 21.91 -5.99 26.20
N ASP A 22 21.60 -5.09 25.27
CA ASP A 22 22.41 -3.87 25.13
C ASP A 22 21.92 -2.83 26.13
N ILE A 23 22.59 -2.77 27.28
CA ILE A 23 22.46 -1.68 28.24
C ILE A 23 23.05 -0.44 27.57
N ILE A 24 22.25 0.61 27.46
CA ILE A 24 22.62 1.86 26.80
C ILE A 24 22.75 3.04 27.78
N ALA A 25 22.21 2.89 28.98
CA ALA A 25 22.39 3.80 30.09
C ALA A 25 22.15 3.08 31.42
N GLU A 26 22.61 3.67 32.52
CA GLU A 26 22.24 3.27 33.89
C GLU A 26 21.72 4.50 34.63
N PHE A 27 20.65 4.34 35.41
CA PHE A 27 20.04 5.38 36.25
C PHE A 27 19.86 4.83 37.66
N ASP A 28 20.56 5.39 38.65
CA ASP A 28 20.56 4.91 40.05
C ASP A 28 20.83 3.40 40.22
N GLY A 29 21.64 2.82 39.33
CA GLY A 29 21.96 1.39 39.33
C GLY A 29 20.95 0.51 38.59
N GLU A 30 19.89 1.09 38.03
CA GLU A 30 18.97 0.42 37.12
C GLU A 30 19.46 0.55 35.66
N ALA A 31 19.60 -0.57 34.97
CA ALA A 31 20.01 -0.60 33.57
C ALA A 31 18.84 -0.23 32.65
N ILE A 32 19.08 0.70 31.73
CA ILE A 32 18.18 1.05 30.63
C ILE A 32 18.67 0.34 29.38
N TYR A 33 17.79 -0.45 28.77
CA TYR A 33 18.09 -1.28 27.61
C TYR A 33 17.67 -0.60 26.30
N ALA A 34 18.39 -0.89 25.21
CA ALA A 34 18.04 -0.41 23.87
C ALA A 34 16.60 -0.76 23.45
N SER A 35 16.07 -1.89 23.92
CA SER A 35 14.70 -2.33 23.67
C SER A 35 13.64 -1.39 24.26
N GLU A 36 13.94 -0.72 25.36
CA GLU A 36 13.01 0.22 26.00
C GLU A 36 12.88 1.47 25.13
N ILE A 37 14.00 2.03 24.67
CA ILE A 37 13.97 3.14 23.70
C ILE A 37 13.24 2.72 22.44
N ASN A 38 13.59 1.57 21.84
CA ASN A 38 12.93 1.10 20.62
C ASN A 38 11.41 0.91 20.80
N THR A 39 10.95 0.62 22.01
CA THR A 39 9.52 0.54 22.34
C THR A 39 8.87 1.93 22.36
N ILE A 40 9.57 2.91 22.93
CA ILE A 40 9.13 4.32 22.98
C ILE A 40 9.04 4.91 21.57
N ILE A 41 10.07 4.71 20.74
CA ILE A 41 10.16 5.29 19.39
C ILE A 41 9.70 4.34 18.27
N LYS A 42 8.89 3.32 18.61
CA LYS A 42 8.53 2.23 17.67
C LYS A 42 7.86 2.73 16.40
N GLN A 43 7.07 3.81 16.49
CA GLN A 43 6.35 4.38 15.36
C GLN A 43 7.31 5.19 14.48
N GLU A 44 8.15 6.02 15.08
CA GLU A 44 9.16 6.82 14.40
C GLU A 44 10.16 5.94 13.66
N LEU A 45 10.60 4.85 14.30
CA LEU A 45 11.45 3.83 13.65
C LEU A 45 10.75 3.22 12.42
N TYR A 46 9.47 2.88 12.56
CA TYR A 46 8.69 2.32 11.46
C TYR A 46 8.54 3.32 10.29
N ASP A 47 8.28 4.60 10.59
CA ASP A 47 8.13 5.65 9.58
C ASP A 47 9.43 5.84 8.78
N GLU A 48 10.60 5.82 9.44
CA GLU A 48 11.89 5.89 8.75
C GLU A 48 12.18 4.62 7.92
N LEU A 49 11.80 3.45 8.41
CA LEU A 49 11.90 2.21 7.62
C LEU A 49 11.01 2.26 6.36
N CYS A 50 9.81 2.85 6.46
CA CYS A 50 8.93 3.07 5.31
C CYS A 50 9.58 4.03 4.30
N ARG A 51 10.23 5.11 4.75
CA ARG A 51 10.99 6.01 3.87
C ARG A 51 12.13 5.28 3.16
N ILE A 52 12.89 4.44 3.88
CA ILE A 52 13.94 3.60 3.29
C ILE A 52 13.36 2.64 2.25
N HIS A 53 12.21 2.01 2.54
CA HIS A 53 11.52 1.13 1.61
C HIS A 53 11.13 1.85 0.32
N GLU A 54 10.55 3.05 0.40
CA GLU A 54 10.17 3.84 -0.78
C GLU A 54 11.37 4.24 -1.64
N ILE A 55 12.50 4.57 -1.01
CA ILE A 55 13.77 4.82 -1.73
C ILE A 55 14.22 3.54 -2.47
N LYS A 56 14.21 2.39 -1.79
CA LYS A 56 14.55 1.08 -2.41
C LYS A 56 13.62 0.73 -3.56
N LYS A 57 12.32 1.00 -3.44
CA LYS A 57 11.30 0.75 -4.46
C LYS A 57 11.54 1.57 -5.72
N LYS A 58 11.85 2.86 -5.58
CA LYS A 58 12.24 3.75 -6.70
C LYS A 58 13.53 3.27 -7.38
N ALA A 59 14.54 2.93 -6.59
CA ALA A 59 15.80 2.41 -7.12
C ALA A 59 15.62 1.07 -7.86
N LEU A 60 14.78 0.17 -7.34
CA LEU A 60 14.44 -1.10 -8.00
C LEU A 60 13.76 -0.87 -9.35
N GLU A 61 12.80 0.07 -9.42
CA GLU A 61 12.11 0.40 -10.67
C GLU A 61 13.09 0.95 -11.72
N GLN A 62 14.00 1.85 -11.32
CA GLN A 62 15.04 2.37 -12.19
C GLN A 62 15.98 1.26 -12.69
N LEU A 63 16.39 0.35 -11.80
CA LEU A 63 17.24 -0.78 -12.17
C LEU A 63 16.53 -1.73 -13.15
N ILE A 64 15.23 -1.97 -12.97
CA ILE A 64 14.42 -2.75 -13.92
C ILE A 64 14.41 -2.07 -15.29
N ASN A 65 14.19 -0.76 -15.36
CA ASN A 65 14.22 0.00 -16.61
C ASN A 65 15.56 -0.14 -17.34
N VAL A 66 16.66 0.06 -16.61
CA VAL A 66 18.02 -0.08 -17.17
C VAL A 66 18.24 -1.49 -17.70
N LYS A 67 17.86 -2.52 -16.93
CA LYS A 67 18.02 -3.92 -17.36
C LYS A 67 17.15 -4.26 -18.58
N LEU A 68 15.97 -3.66 -18.72
CA LEU A 68 15.11 -3.86 -19.90
C LEU A 68 15.78 -3.28 -21.15
N LEU A 69 16.22 -2.03 -21.10
CA LEU A 69 16.89 -1.37 -22.23
C LEU A 69 18.22 -2.05 -22.58
N GLN A 70 19.03 -2.46 -21.59
CA GLN A 70 20.25 -3.24 -21.82
C GLN A 70 19.95 -4.56 -22.55
N LYS A 71 18.86 -5.24 -22.21
CA LYS A 71 18.47 -6.47 -22.91
C LYS A 71 18.10 -6.20 -24.37
N GLU A 72 17.39 -5.11 -24.66
CA GLU A 72 17.07 -4.75 -26.05
C GLU A 72 18.31 -4.31 -26.84
N ALA A 73 19.19 -3.51 -26.23
CA ALA A 73 20.47 -3.12 -26.81
C ALA A 73 21.34 -4.35 -27.17
N ASN A 74 21.44 -5.32 -26.26
CA ASN A 74 22.19 -6.56 -26.49
C ASN A 74 21.64 -7.38 -27.66
N LYS A 75 20.31 -7.42 -27.87
CA LYS A 75 19.72 -8.09 -29.06
C LYS A 75 20.12 -7.43 -30.37
N LYS A 76 20.40 -6.13 -30.33
CA LYS A 76 20.85 -5.33 -31.47
C LYS A 76 22.37 -5.23 -31.57
N GLN A 77 23.12 -5.89 -30.67
CA GLN A 77 24.58 -5.81 -30.57
C GLN A 77 25.08 -4.36 -30.41
N MET A 78 24.28 -3.54 -29.72
CA MET A 78 24.59 -2.14 -29.42
C MET A 78 24.92 -1.98 -27.94
N THR A 79 25.69 -0.95 -27.60
CA THR A 79 25.76 -0.48 -26.22
C THR A 79 24.41 0.12 -25.78
N TYR A 80 24.21 0.22 -24.46
CA TYR A 80 23.02 0.84 -23.91
C TYR A 80 22.79 2.26 -24.44
N GLN A 81 23.85 3.07 -24.54
CA GLN A 81 23.74 4.46 -24.98
C GLN A 81 23.43 4.56 -26.47
N GLU A 82 24.11 3.77 -27.30
CA GLU A 82 23.86 3.70 -28.74
C GLU A 82 22.42 3.28 -29.06
N TYR A 83 21.90 2.26 -28.38
CA TYR A 83 20.54 1.80 -28.59
C TYR A 83 19.50 2.88 -28.28
N ILE A 84 19.69 3.63 -27.19
CA ILE A 84 18.78 4.73 -26.83
C ILE A 84 18.85 5.84 -27.87
N ASP A 85 20.06 6.23 -28.28
CA ASP A 85 20.25 7.31 -29.24
C ASP A 85 19.69 6.95 -30.62
N ASP A 86 19.95 5.72 -31.09
CA ASP A 86 19.38 5.17 -32.33
C ASP A 86 17.85 5.18 -32.30
N TYR A 87 17.24 4.67 -31.22
CA TYR A 87 15.78 4.63 -31.10
C TYR A 87 15.17 6.03 -31.06
N VAL A 88 15.77 6.96 -30.32
CA VAL A 88 15.28 8.35 -30.21
C VAL A 88 15.38 9.05 -31.55
N ASN A 89 16.50 8.91 -32.26
CA ASN A 89 16.67 9.48 -33.60
C ASN A 89 15.65 8.90 -34.58
N ALA A 90 15.44 7.59 -34.59
CA ALA A 90 14.44 6.95 -35.43
C ALA A 90 13.01 7.48 -35.15
N GLN A 91 12.65 7.72 -33.89
CA GLN A 91 11.36 8.32 -33.55
C GLN A 91 11.24 9.78 -34.02
N ILE A 92 12.32 10.57 -33.90
CA ILE A 92 12.36 11.95 -34.40
C ILE A 92 12.23 11.99 -35.92
N GLU A 93 12.96 11.13 -36.64
CA GLU A 93 12.89 11.03 -38.10
C GLU A 93 11.49 10.59 -38.57
N GLN A 94 10.87 9.65 -37.85
CA GLN A 94 9.55 9.13 -38.21
C GLN A 94 8.41 10.11 -37.95
N CYS A 95 8.41 10.80 -36.80
CA CYS A 95 7.29 11.63 -36.36
C CYS A 95 7.49 13.14 -36.60
N GLY A 96 8.73 13.58 -36.77
CA GLY A 96 9.11 14.99 -36.74
C GLY A 96 9.21 15.54 -35.32
N ILE A 97 10.23 16.38 -35.08
CA ILE A 97 10.52 16.90 -33.74
C ILE A 97 9.37 17.74 -33.18
N ASP A 98 8.75 18.61 -33.98
CA ASP A 98 7.67 19.51 -33.53
C ASP A 98 6.41 18.73 -33.11
N SER A 99 6.07 17.66 -33.84
CA SER A 99 4.95 16.78 -33.51
C SER A 99 5.16 16.09 -32.17
N LEU A 100 6.38 15.61 -31.90
CA LEU A 100 6.71 14.94 -30.65
C LEU A 100 6.70 15.93 -29.48
N LEU A 101 7.26 17.12 -29.68
CA LEU A 101 7.25 18.17 -28.66
C LEU A 101 5.83 18.57 -28.28
N LYS A 102 4.92 18.67 -29.26
CA LYS A 102 3.49 18.91 -29.00
C LYS A 102 2.83 17.72 -28.29
N ARG A 103 3.09 16.50 -28.75
CA ARG A 103 2.56 15.25 -28.14
C ARG A 103 2.91 15.16 -26.65
N TYR A 104 4.16 15.44 -26.30
CA TYR A 104 4.66 15.41 -24.93
C TYR A 104 4.47 16.71 -24.16
N ARG A 105 3.78 17.71 -24.76
CA ARG A 105 3.49 19.02 -24.15
C ARG A 105 4.76 19.76 -23.70
N LEU A 106 5.85 19.64 -24.46
CA LEU A 106 7.15 20.29 -24.23
C LEU A 106 7.24 21.63 -24.98
N GLU A 107 6.16 22.41 -24.92
CA GLU A 107 6.05 23.76 -25.52
C GLU A 107 6.59 24.85 -24.59
N SER A 108 6.87 24.55 -23.33
CA SER A 108 7.57 25.43 -22.39
C SER A 108 8.45 24.60 -21.46
N ILE A 109 9.49 25.23 -20.91
CA ILE A 109 10.46 24.56 -20.04
C ILE A 109 10.63 25.40 -18.78
N THR A 110 10.47 24.75 -17.64
CA THR A 110 10.70 25.35 -16.34
C THR A 110 11.96 24.75 -15.73
N GLU A 111 12.81 25.63 -15.21
CA GLU A 111 13.99 25.25 -14.43
C GLU A 111 13.81 25.65 -12.98
N PHE A 112 14.21 24.75 -12.08
CA PHE A 112 14.36 25.08 -10.67
C PHE A 112 15.76 25.61 -10.43
N ARG A 113 15.86 26.83 -9.90
CA ARG A 113 17.12 27.39 -9.41
C ARG A 113 16.94 27.75 -7.95
N GLY A 114 17.52 26.93 -7.08
CA GLY A 114 17.21 26.97 -5.65
C GLY A 114 15.73 26.63 -5.42
N LYS A 115 15.00 27.53 -4.75
CA LYS A 115 13.57 27.37 -4.44
C LYS A 115 12.64 28.05 -5.46
N SER A 116 13.20 28.65 -6.51
CA SER A 116 12.44 29.45 -7.48
C SER A 116 12.33 28.73 -8.82
N ILE A 117 11.16 28.88 -9.45
CA ILE A 117 10.86 28.35 -10.79
C ILE A 117 11.05 29.46 -11.81
N TYR A 118 11.83 29.19 -12.85
CA TYR A 118 12.06 30.11 -13.95
C TYR A 118 11.58 29.50 -15.26
N SER A 119 10.84 30.28 -16.05
CA SER A 119 10.57 29.92 -17.44
C SER A 119 11.84 30.14 -18.27
N VAL A 120 12.26 29.13 -19.01
CA VAL A 120 13.43 29.22 -19.89
C VAL A 120 12.95 29.44 -21.32
N ALA A 121 13.48 30.48 -21.96
CA ALA A 121 13.22 30.76 -23.37
C ALA A 121 13.69 29.55 -24.22
N ILE A 122 12.78 29.00 -25.02
CA ILE A 122 12.96 27.71 -25.71
C ILE A 122 14.08 27.77 -26.76
N ASP A 123 14.29 28.95 -27.34
CA ASP A 123 15.29 29.24 -28.36
C ASP A 123 16.70 29.50 -27.78
N SER A 124 16.78 29.78 -26.48
CA SER A 124 18.06 29.91 -25.78
C SER A 124 18.86 28.60 -25.81
N PRO A 125 20.20 28.64 -25.73
CA PRO A 125 21.02 27.43 -25.68
C PRO A 125 20.59 26.46 -24.57
N THR A 126 20.31 27.00 -23.38
CA THR A 126 19.80 26.24 -22.23
C THR A 126 18.43 25.63 -22.52
N GLY A 127 17.48 26.43 -23.05
CA GLY A 127 16.15 25.96 -23.42
C GLY A 127 16.22 24.81 -24.42
N LYS A 128 17.02 24.93 -25.47
CA LYS A 128 17.23 23.86 -26.46
C LYS A 128 17.78 22.58 -25.84
N ALA A 129 18.80 22.68 -24.99
CA ALA A 129 19.41 21.54 -24.33
C ALA A 129 18.41 20.84 -23.39
N THR A 130 17.74 21.60 -22.54
CA THR A 130 16.74 21.08 -21.59
C THR A 130 15.55 20.46 -22.34
N ARG A 131 15.12 21.06 -23.47
CA ARG A 131 14.04 20.50 -24.32
C ARG A 131 14.43 19.15 -24.88
N SER A 132 15.63 19.06 -25.44
CA SER A 132 16.17 17.85 -26.03
C SER A 132 16.28 16.74 -24.97
N PHE A 133 16.76 17.07 -23.76
CA PHE A 133 16.82 16.14 -22.64
C PHE A 133 15.44 15.61 -22.24
N HIS A 134 14.44 16.48 -22.06
CA HIS A 134 13.07 16.06 -21.73
C HIS A 134 12.41 15.26 -22.85
N LEU A 135 12.62 15.65 -24.11
CA LEU A 135 12.10 14.92 -25.26
C LEU A 135 12.68 13.50 -25.32
N LYS A 136 14.01 13.37 -25.19
CA LYS A 136 14.69 12.07 -25.10
C LYS A 136 14.14 11.24 -23.95
N GLY A 137 13.98 11.83 -22.77
CA GLY A 137 13.39 11.17 -21.60
C GLY A 137 11.97 10.67 -21.84
N ALA A 138 11.10 11.48 -22.46
CA ALA A 138 9.72 11.13 -22.77
C ALA A 138 9.64 9.97 -23.77
N ILE A 139 10.43 10.01 -24.85
CA ILE A 139 10.50 8.92 -25.84
C ILE A 139 10.98 7.61 -25.20
N VAL A 140 12.01 7.68 -24.35
CA VAL A 140 12.54 6.50 -23.65
C VAL A 140 11.53 5.95 -22.63
N ASN A 141 10.77 6.81 -21.95
CA ASN A 141 9.70 6.37 -21.06
C ASN A 141 8.59 5.63 -21.82
N ASP A 142 8.15 6.15 -22.97
CA ASP A 142 7.16 5.48 -23.82
C ASP A 142 7.67 4.11 -24.31
N LEU A 143 8.95 4.02 -24.68
CA LEU A 143 9.59 2.75 -25.01
C LEU A 143 9.57 1.79 -23.83
N LEU A 144 9.96 2.24 -22.63
CA LEU A 144 9.95 1.43 -21.42
C LEU A 144 8.54 0.92 -21.09
N ASP A 145 7.52 1.76 -21.19
CA ASP A 145 6.13 1.37 -20.98
C ASP A 145 5.69 0.31 -21.99
N SER A 146 6.08 0.47 -23.26
CA SER A 146 5.86 -0.55 -24.29
C SER A 146 6.56 -1.88 -23.96
N LEU A 147 7.84 -1.83 -23.57
CA LEU A 147 8.61 -3.02 -23.22
C LEU A 147 8.04 -3.73 -22.01
N LYS A 148 7.60 -3.00 -20.98
CA LYS A 148 7.02 -3.56 -19.75
C LYS A 148 5.71 -4.29 -19.99
N ARG A 149 4.84 -3.78 -20.88
CA ARG A 149 3.53 -4.40 -21.19
C ARG A 149 3.64 -5.87 -21.61
N ASN A 150 4.73 -6.25 -22.25
CA ASN A 150 4.96 -7.61 -22.73
C ASN A 150 5.86 -8.46 -21.80
N LYS A 151 6.08 -8.02 -20.56
CA LYS A 151 6.97 -8.68 -19.61
C LYS A 151 6.27 -8.97 -18.30
N LYS A 152 6.41 -10.20 -17.83
CA LYS A 152 6.08 -10.57 -16.45
C LYS A 152 7.19 -10.07 -15.53
N ILE A 153 6.94 -8.95 -14.86
CA ILE A 153 7.86 -8.39 -13.85
C ILE A 153 7.30 -8.73 -12.47
N THR A 154 8.03 -9.54 -11.71
CA THR A 154 7.67 -9.88 -10.33
C THR A 154 8.65 -9.21 -9.39
N LYS A 155 8.13 -8.51 -8.38
CA LYS A 155 8.91 -7.79 -7.36
C LYS A 155 8.72 -8.51 -6.02
N TYR A 156 9.80 -8.63 -5.26
CA TYR A 156 9.83 -9.26 -3.92
C TYR A 156 10.39 -8.28 -2.88
N LEU A 157 10.16 -6.98 -3.11
CA LEU A 157 10.51 -5.94 -2.16
C LEU A 157 9.23 -5.61 -1.38
N TYR A 158 9.13 -6.13 -0.17
CA TYR A 158 7.98 -5.97 0.71
C TYR A 158 8.18 -4.84 1.73
N PRO A 159 7.10 -4.19 2.19
CA PRO A 159 7.18 -3.13 3.19
C PRO A 159 7.71 -3.66 4.53
N PRO A 160 8.30 -2.79 5.37
CA PRO A 160 8.65 -3.17 6.74
C PRO A 160 7.39 -3.56 7.53
N LYS A 161 7.56 -4.40 8.56
CA LYS A 161 6.45 -4.83 9.43
C LYS A 161 6.03 -3.66 10.33
N SER A 162 4.78 -3.24 10.21
CA SER A 162 4.19 -2.23 11.08
C SER A 162 4.15 -2.70 12.54
N PRO A 163 4.32 -1.82 13.54
CA PRO A 163 3.99 -2.10 14.93
C PRO A 163 2.59 -2.70 15.06
N ARG A 164 2.39 -3.55 16.08
CA ARG A 164 1.06 -4.09 16.33
C ARG A 164 0.15 -3.01 16.92
N VAL A 165 -1.06 -2.93 16.40
CA VAL A 165 -2.19 -2.20 16.97
C VAL A 165 -3.16 -3.19 17.59
N ASP A 166 -3.65 -2.86 18.78
CA ASP A 166 -4.69 -3.63 19.46
C ASP A 166 -6.06 -3.18 18.96
N LEU A 167 -6.86 -4.13 18.50
CA LEU A 167 -8.19 -3.90 17.92
C LEU A 167 -9.28 -4.69 18.66
N ASP A 168 -8.95 -5.37 19.76
CA ASP A 168 -9.84 -6.37 20.38
C ASP A 168 -11.14 -5.77 20.93
N ASN A 169 -11.12 -4.48 21.29
CA ASN A 169 -12.27 -3.76 21.86
C ASN A 169 -13.06 -2.91 20.84
N LEU A 170 -12.80 -3.08 19.55
CA LEU A 170 -13.47 -2.31 18.51
C LEU A 170 -14.72 -3.02 17.99
N HIS A 171 -15.75 -2.23 17.62
CA HIS A 171 -16.98 -2.76 17.03
C HIS A 171 -16.70 -3.35 15.65
N THR A 172 -16.47 -4.67 15.63
CA THR A 172 -15.96 -5.42 14.48
C THR A 172 -16.93 -6.53 14.09
N TYR A 173 -17.23 -6.62 12.80
CA TYR A 173 -18.06 -7.70 12.25
C TYR A 173 -17.14 -8.79 11.72
N TYR A 174 -17.30 -10.03 12.19
CA TYR A 174 -16.42 -11.14 11.83
C TYR A 174 -17.08 -12.15 10.88
N ARG A 175 -16.29 -12.77 10.00
CA ARG A 175 -16.63 -13.96 9.16
C ARG A 175 -15.42 -14.87 8.94
N GLY A 176 -15.63 -15.98 8.24
CA GLY A 176 -14.60 -16.98 7.96
C GLY A 176 -14.34 -17.89 9.16
N ASN A 177 -13.09 -18.31 9.34
CA ASN A 177 -12.69 -19.19 10.42
C ASN A 177 -12.48 -18.39 11.71
N LEU A 178 -13.55 -18.26 12.51
CA LEU A 178 -13.53 -17.52 13.78
C LEU A 178 -12.57 -18.09 14.84
N LYS A 179 -12.08 -19.33 14.66
CA LYS A 179 -11.11 -19.98 15.55
C LYS A 179 -9.65 -19.73 15.14
N SER A 180 -9.42 -19.10 13.99
CA SER A 180 -8.07 -18.78 13.54
C SER A 180 -7.41 -17.73 14.42
N GLU A 181 -6.14 -17.96 14.77
CA GLU A 181 -5.28 -16.96 15.41
C GLU A 181 -4.82 -15.88 14.43
N VAL A 182 -4.79 -16.20 13.13
CA VAL A 182 -4.54 -15.21 12.07
C VAL A 182 -5.83 -14.48 11.73
N SER A 183 -5.77 -13.15 11.79
CA SER A 183 -6.87 -12.27 11.43
C SER A 183 -6.51 -11.34 10.27
N VAL A 184 -7.52 -11.02 9.46
CA VAL A 184 -7.46 -9.98 8.42
C VAL A 184 -8.62 -9.02 8.68
N ILE A 185 -8.32 -7.80 9.08
CA ILE A 185 -9.32 -6.77 9.38
C ILE A 185 -9.26 -5.69 8.31
N ILE A 186 -10.43 -5.38 7.75
CA ILE A 186 -10.62 -4.31 6.77
C ILE A 186 -11.35 -3.16 7.44
N ILE A 187 -10.72 -2.01 7.47
CA ILE A 187 -11.31 -0.76 7.94
C ILE A 187 -11.74 0.04 6.71
N SER A 188 -13.02 0.36 6.60
CA SER A 188 -13.59 0.82 5.34
C SER A 188 -14.83 1.68 5.51
N ASP A 189 -15.17 2.40 4.44
CA ASP A 189 -16.30 3.31 4.32
C ASP A 189 -17.10 2.92 3.05
N PHE A 190 -18.42 3.03 3.10
CA PHE A 190 -19.30 2.81 1.96
C PHE A 190 -19.25 3.96 0.94
N ASP A 191 -18.93 5.18 1.38
CA ASP A 191 -18.91 6.37 0.52
C ASP A 191 -17.51 6.66 -0.07
N CYS A 192 -16.49 5.87 0.30
CA CYS A 192 -15.12 6.02 -0.19
C CYS A 192 -14.90 5.28 -1.52
N GLU A 193 -14.56 6.02 -2.58
CA GLU A 193 -14.28 5.46 -3.92
C GLU A 193 -13.18 4.39 -3.91
N SER A 194 -12.11 4.62 -3.14
CA SER A 194 -11.01 3.66 -3.01
C SER A 194 -11.47 2.37 -2.32
N CYS A 195 -12.38 2.46 -1.34
CA CYS A 195 -12.97 1.30 -0.68
C CYS A 195 -13.84 0.48 -1.63
N ILE A 196 -14.70 1.15 -2.40
CA ILE A 196 -15.56 0.53 -3.41
C ILE A 196 -14.70 -0.23 -4.44
N ASN A 197 -13.62 0.39 -4.91
CA ASN A 197 -12.70 -0.22 -5.88
C ASN A 197 -11.93 -1.42 -5.28
N ALA A 198 -11.52 -1.33 -4.01
CA ALA A 198 -10.80 -2.40 -3.30
C ALA A 198 -11.70 -3.58 -2.89
N HIS A 199 -13.01 -3.39 -2.78
CA HIS A 199 -13.93 -4.41 -2.28
C HIS A 199 -13.83 -5.74 -3.05
N SER A 200 -13.71 -5.68 -4.38
CA SER A 200 -13.55 -6.89 -5.22
C SER A 200 -12.27 -7.66 -4.90
N LEU A 201 -11.16 -6.96 -4.67
CA LEU A 201 -9.89 -7.54 -4.26
C LEU A 201 -10.03 -8.22 -2.90
N HIS A 202 -10.59 -7.53 -1.91
CA HIS A 202 -10.82 -8.06 -0.56
C HIS A 202 -11.70 -9.31 -0.56
N ASN A 203 -12.79 -9.31 -1.34
CA ASN A 203 -13.64 -10.49 -1.48
C ASN A 203 -12.89 -11.65 -2.15
N SER A 204 -12.05 -11.38 -3.16
CA SER A 204 -11.24 -12.43 -3.77
C SER A 204 -10.20 -13.04 -2.83
N ILE A 205 -9.76 -12.31 -1.81
CA ILE A 205 -8.85 -12.80 -0.75
C ILE A 205 -9.66 -13.56 0.29
N TYR A 206 -10.83 -13.04 0.70
CA TYR A 206 -11.74 -13.75 1.57
C TYR A 206 -12.09 -15.14 1.01
N GLU A 207 -12.49 -15.25 -0.25
CA GLU A 207 -12.82 -16.55 -0.86
C GLU A 207 -11.67 -17.56 -0.83
N GLU A 208 -10.43 -17.09 -0.91
CA GLU A 208 -9.22 -17.93 -0.90
C GLU A 208 -8.84 -18.40 0.52
N TYR A 209 -9.12 -17.60 1.55
CA TYR A 209 -8.65 -17.83 2.93
C TYR A 209 -9.77 -18.03 3.97
N LYS A 210 -11.06 -17.96 3.60
CA LYS A 210 -12.20 -18.00 4.54
C LYS A 210 -12.19 -19.19 5.50
N ASP A 211 -11.65 -20.33 5.10
CA ASP A 211 -11.57 -21.54 5.94
C ASP A 211 -10.34 -21.54 6.88
N LYS A 212 -9.36 -20.66 6.62
CA LYS A 212 -8.08 -20.60 7.34
C LYS A 212 -7.92 -19.37 8.22
N VAL A 213 -8.64 -18.28 7.93
CA VAL A 213 -8.41 -16.96 8.52
C VAL A 213 -9.71 -16.38 9.09
N LYS A 214 -9.58 -15.63 10.19
CA LYS A 214 -10.65 -14.82 10.78
C LYS A 214 -10.70 -13.47 10.07
N PHE A 215 -11.77 -13.18 9.33
CA PHE A 215 -11.94 -11.90 8.66
C PHE A 215 -12.79 -10.95 9.50
N GLY A 216 -12.35 -9.71 9.64
CA GLY A 216 -13.07 -8.65 10.33
C GLY A 216 -13.34 -7.45 9.41
N TYR A 217 -14.44 -6.75 9.66
CA TYR A 217 -14.75 -5.47 9.05
C TYR A 217 -15.02 -4.46 10.15
N ILE A 218 -14.46 -3.25 10.01
CA ILE A 218 -14.71 -2.12 10.91
C ILE A 218 -15.12 -0.91 10.07
N HIS A 219 -16.22 -0.26 10.45
CA HIS A 219 -16.66 0.99 9.84
C HIS A 219 -15.72 2.14 10.16
N TYR A 220 -15.47 3.01 9.19
CA TYR A 220 -14.74 4.24 9.39
C TYR A 220 -15.27 5.34 8.49
N SER A 221 -15.55 6.50 9.08
CA SER A 221 -16.04 7.69 8.41
C SER A 221 -15.79 8.90 9.30
N THR A 222 -15.98 10.12 8.79
CA THR A 222 -15.87 11.33 9.64
C THR A 222 -16.97 11.36 10.72
N ILE A 223 -18.17 10.90 10.35
CA ILE A 223 -19.35 10.78 11.20
C ILE A 223 -20.09 9.52 10.71
N PRO A 224 -20.61 8.65 11.60
CA PRO A 224 -21.30 7.44 11.19
C PRO A 224 -22.36 7.70 10.12
N THR A 225 -22.22 7.06 8.96
CA THR A 225 -23.12 7.28 7.83
C THR A 225 -24.40 6.46 7.98
N PHE A 226 -25.44 6.80 7.20
CA PHE A 226 -26.68 6.03 7.23
C PHE A 226 -26.47 4.57 6.80
N ALA A 227 -25.58 4.33 5.83
CA ALA A 227 -25.26 2.99 5.34
C ALA A 227 -24.54 2.13 6.41
N GLU A 228 -23.64 2.73 7.19
CA GLU A 228 -22.95 2.06 8.30
C GLU A 228 -23.93 1.69 9.42
N ILE A 229 -24.81 2.63 9.81
CA ILE A 229 -25.83 2.38 10.84
C ILE A 229 -26.84 1.31 10.36
N ALA A 230 -27.24 1.35 9.10
CA ALA A 230 -28.12 0.33 8.51
C ALA A 230 -27.44 -1.04 8.43
N SER A 231 -26.13 -1.09 8.18
CA SER A 231 -25.36 -2.34 8.17
C SER A 231 -25.24 -2.93 9.58
N ASP A 232 -25.04 -2.11 10.62
CA ASP A 232 -25.13 -2.56 12.02
C ASP A 232 -26.52 -3.14 12.34
N ALA A 233 -27.58 -2.47 11.90
CA ALA A 233 -28.94 -2.96 12.07
C ALA A 233 -29.18 -4.28 11.29
N ALA A 234 -28.58 -4.44 10.12
CA ALA A 234 -28.59 -5.70 9.36
C ALA A 234 -27.84 -6.81 10.10
N ASN A 235 -26.76 -6.50 10.83
CA ASN A 235 -26.03 -7.45 11.66
C ASN A 235 -26.92 -8.09 12.74
N LYS A 236 -27.85 -7.33 13.34
CA LYS A 236 -28.85 -7.85 14.30
C LYS A 236 -29.88 -8.80 13.67
N GLN A 237 -29.85 -8.96 12.35
CA GLN A 237 -30.63 -9.95 11.59
C GLN A 237 -29.73 -11.04 10.98
N ASN A 238 -28.44 -11.11 11.36
CA ASN A 238 -27.43 -11.99 10.77
C ASN A 238 -27.23 -11.77 9.26
N LYS A 239 -27.38 -10.53 8.79
CA LYS A 239 -27.31 -10.15 7.37
C LYS A 239 -26.24 -9.12 7.05
N PHE A 240 -25.30 -8.88 7.97
CA PHE A 240 -24.26 -7.87 7.80
C PHE A 240 -23.51 -8.03 6.47
N TRP A 241 -22.98 -9.22 6.19
CA TRP A 241 -22.09 -9.44 5.05
C TRP A 241 -22.82 -9.38 3.71
N GLU A 242 -23.97 -10.05 3.57
CA GLU A 242 -24.74 -9.98 2.33
C GLU A 242 -25.28 -8.56 2.07
N PHE A 243 -25.60 -7.82 3.12
CA PHE A 243 -26.06 -6.45 3.03
C PHE A 243 -24.92 -5.51 2.63
N GLN A 244 -23.77 -5.61 3.32
CA GLN A 244 -22.54 -4.88 2.99
C GLN A 244 -22.09 -5.15 1.56
N ASP A 245 -22.09 -6.40 1.09
CA ASP A 245 -21.68 -6.76 -0.28
C ASP A 245 -22.65 -6.14 -1.31
N SER A 246 -23.95 -6.10 -0.99
CA SER A 246 -24.96 -5.44 -1.82
C SER A 246 -24.80 -3.92 -1.89
N LEU A 247 -24.38 -3.29 -0.78
CA LEU A 247 -24.07 -1.86 -0.74
C LEU A 247 -22.87 -1.52 -1.63
N TYR A 248 -21.76 -2.26 -1.53
CA TYR A 248 -20.59 -2.02 -2.39
C TYR A 248 -20.84 -2.35 -3.87
N ALA A 249 -21.72 -3.31 -4.16
CA ALA A 249 -22.10 -3.64 -5.54
C ALA A 249 -22.98 -2.56 -6.19
N TYR A 250 -23.64 -1.71 -5.39
CA TYR A 250 -24.51 -0.66 -5.91
C TYR A 250 -23.71 0.45 -6.59
N ARG A 251 -24.12 0.81 -7.80
CA ARG A 251 -23.51 1.90 -8.59
C ARG A 251 -24.40 3.14 -8.49
N GLY A 252 -24.14 3.98 -7.49
CA GLY A 252 -24.86 5.22 -7.24
C GLY A 252 -24.70 5.70 -5.79
N TYR A 253 -25.45 6.72 -5.40
CA TYR A 253 -25.47 7.21 -4.02
C TYR A 253 -26.22 6.24 -3.11
N ILE A 254 -25.58 5.83 -2.01
CA ILE A 254 -26.16 4.94 -1.00
C ILE A 254 -26.99 5.76 -0.02
N ASP A 255 -28.15 6.20 -0.48
CA ASP A 255 -29.12 6.93 0.34
C ASP A 255 -30.07 5.98 1.10
N SER A 256 -30.98 6.55 1.89
CA SER A 256 -31.96 5.76 2.65
C SER A 256 -32.88 4.94 1.76
N THR A 257 -33.30 5.49 0.62
CA THR A 257 -34.12 4.79 -0.38
C THR A 257 -33.43 3.52 -0.87
N THR A 258 -32.15 3.64 -1.23
CA THR A 258 -31.32 2.54 -1.71
C THR A 258 -31.13 1.48 -0.63
N VAL A 259 -30.78 1.89 0.59
CA VAL A 259 -30.64 1.00 1.76
C VAL A 259 -31.90 0.18 2.00
N PHE A 260 -33.08 0.81 2.06
CA PHE A 260 -34.32 0.09 2.30
C PHE A 260 -34.73 -0.80 1.12
N LYS A 261 -34.44 -0.37 -0.12
CA LYS A 261 -34.65 -1.20 -1.32
C LYS A 261 -33.80 -2.46 -1.29
N ILE A 262 -32.51 -2.35 -0.93
CA ILE A 262 -31.61 -3.49 -0.78
C ILE A 262 -32.13 -4.42 0.32
N ALA A 263 -32.44 -3.88 1.50
CA ALA A 263 -32.97 -4.68 2.61
C ALA A 263 -34.27 -5.41 2.25
N HIS A 264 -35.18 -4.75 1.53
CA HIS A 264 -36.42 -5.34 1.05
C HIS A 264 -36.17 -6.47 0.06
N ASN A 265 -35.27 -6.27 -0.91
CA ASN A 265 -34.90 -7.30 -1.89
C ASN A 265 -34.26 -8.52 -1.23
N MET A 266 -33.60 -8.34 -0.08
CA MET A 266 -33.03 -9.40 0.73
C MET A 266 -34.03 -10.06 1.69
N SER A 267 -35.31 -9.68 1.63
CA SER A 267 -36.38 -10.19 2.52
C SER A 267 -36.08 -9.98 4.01
N MET A 268 -35.42 -8.88 4.37
CA MET A 268 -35.18 -8.51 5.76
C MET A 268 -36.45 -7.96 6.43
N ASP A 269 -36.52 -8.04 7.75
CA ASP A 269 -37.58 -7.36 8.52
C ASP A 269 -37.29 -5.85 8.54
N ILE A 270 -38.04 -5.12 7.71
CA ILE A 270 -37.88 -3.67 7.54
C ILE A 270 -38.31 -2.90 8.80
N ASN A 271 -39.33 -3.36 9.52
CA ASN A 271 -39.77 -2.70 10.76
C ASN A 271 -38.70 -2.84 11.84
N LYS A 272 -38.11 -4.03 11.97
CA LYS A 272 -36.98 -4.26 12.87
C LYS A 272 -35.77 -3.42 12.45
N LEU A 273 -35.44 -3.36 11.16
CA LEU A 273 -34.34 -2.56 10.63
C LEU A 273 -34.51 -1.07 10.99
N GLN A 274 -35.69 -0.50 10.72
CA GLN A 274 -36.01 0.90 11.06
C GLN A 274 -35.89 1.17 12.55
N LYS A 275 -36.43 0.27 13.39
CA LYS A 275 -36.33 0.38 14.85
C LYS A 275 -34.88 0.34 15.34
N ASP A 276 -34.06 -0.56 14.79
CA ASP A 276 -32.66 -0.71 15.17
C ASP A 276 -31.83 0.51 14.74
N ILE A 277 -32.05 1.04 13.54
CA ILE A 277 -31.44 2.30 13.06
C ILE A 277 -31.82 3.46 14.00
N ALA A 278 -33.10 3.60 14.35
CA ALA A 278 -33.59 4.69 15.21
C ALA A 278 -33.10 4.61 16.66
N SER A 279 -32.68 3.42 17.13
CA SER A 279 -32.25 3.21 18.52
C SER A 279 -30.95 3.96 18.90
N ASN A 280 -30.19 4.45 17.92
CA ASN A 280 -28.86 5.06 18.07
C ASN A 280 -27.78 4.16 18.71
N ALA A 281 -28.07 2.91 19.07
CA ALA A 281 -27.09 2.01 19.69
C ALA A 281 -25.92 1.71 18.73
N GLY A 282 -26.22 1.32 17.49
CA GLY A 282 -25.22 1.08 16.45
C GLY A 282 -24.40 2.32 16.11
N LYS A 283 -25.08 3.47 15.96
CA LYS A 283 -24.43 4.77 15.73
C LYS A 283 -23.36 5.06 16.80
N LYS A 284 -23.69 4.90 18.09
CA LYS A 284 -22.76 5.16 19.20
C LYS A 284 -21.57 4.19 19.20
N ALA A 285 -21.79 2.91 18.89
CA ALA A 285 -20.73 1.92 18.82
C ALA A 285 -19.75 2.20 17.65
N ILE A 286 -20.29 2.58 16.49
CA ILE A 286 -19.50 2.99 15.32
C ILE A 286 -18.71 4.27 15.64
N GLU A 287 -19.35 5.29 16.20
CA GLU A 287 -18.70 6.55 16.59
C GLU A 287 -17.57 6.34 17.60
N TYR A 288 -17.80 5.53 18.64
CA TYR A 288 -16.76 5.14 19.58
C TYR A 288 -15.58 4.47 18.88
N THR A 289 -15.87 3.53 17.98
CA THR A 289 -14.85 2.78 17.23
C THR A 289 -14.02 3.67 16.32
N ILE A 290 -14.65 4.60 15.59
CA ILE A 290 -13.96 5.60 14.77
C ILE A 290 -12.99 6.42 15.62
N ASN A 291 -13.44 6.89 16.79
CA ASN A 291 -12.60 7.66 17.70
C ASN A 291 -11.40 6.84 18.20
N GLN A 292 -11.59 5.55 18.51
CA GLN A 292 -10.47 4.68 18.90
C GLN A 292 -9.49 4.45 17.74
N LEU A 293 -9.98 4.27 16.51
CA LEU A 293 -9.12 4.10 15.34
C LEU A 293 -8.20 5.31 15.10
N VAL A 294 -8.72 6.53 15.28
CA VAL A 294 -7.94 7.77 15.22
C VAL A 294 -6.83 7.78 16.28
N LEU A 295 -7.13 7.34 17.51
CA LEU A 295 -6.13 7.23 18.59
C LEU A 295 -5.07 6.15 18.30
N LEU A 296 -5.44 5.11 17.55
CA LEU A 296 -4.56 4.02 17.12
C LEU A 296 -3.76 4.37 15.86
N GLY A 297 -3.85 5.60 15.34
CA GLY A 297 -3.08 6.04 14.18
C GLY A 297 -3.69 5.67 12.83
N VAL A 298 -4.95 5.20 12.80
CA VAL A 298 -5.67 4.88 11.56
C VAL A 298 -6.45 6.11 11.11
N TYR A 299 -6.00 6.72 10.01
CA TYR A 299 -6.54 8.00 9.51
C TYR A 299 -7.17 7.93 8.11
N ALA A 300 -7.14 6.77 7.45
CA ALA A 300 -7.56 6.64 6.05
C ALA A 300 -8.23 5.29 5.77
N THR A 301 -9.04 5.27 4.72
CA THR A 301 -9.69 4.06 4.18
C THR A 301 -9.39 3.88 2.68
N PRO A 302 -9.38 2.63 2.17
CA PRO A 302 -9.40 1.40 2.95
C PRO A 302 -8.08 1.22 3.71
N THR A 303 -8.16 0.66 4.92
CA THR A 303 -7.01 0.22 5.69
C THR A 303 -7.10 -1.29 5.91
N LEU A 304 -6.03 -2.00 5.58
CA LEU A 304 -5.91 -3.44 5.77
C LEU A 304 -4.99 -3.74 6.94
N ILE A 305 -5.42 -4.59 7.86
CA ILE A 305 -4.64 -5.03 9.01
C ILE A 305 -4.56 -6.55 9.02
N ILE A 306 -3.34 -7.09 9.06
CA ILE A 306 -3.11 -8.54 9.15
C ILE A 306 -2.44 -8.83 10.50
N ASN A 307 -3.10 -9.64 11.33
CA ASN A 307 -2.62 -10.02 12.66
C ASN A 307 -2.14 -8.82 13.51
N GLY A 308 -2.97 -7.77 13.55
CA GLY A 308 -2.70 -6.51 14.25
C GLY A 308 -1.69 -5.60 13.58
N ARG A 309 -1.18 -5.89 12.38
CA ARG A 309 -0.20 -5.04 11.68
C ARG A 309 -0.83 -4.34 10.49
N LEU A 310 -0.65 -3.03 10.42
CA LEU A 310 -1.07 -2.22 9.29
C LEU A 310 -0.31 -2.62 8.02
N ILE A 311 -1.05 -2.80 6.93
CA ILE A 311 -0.52 -3.06 5.60
C ILE A 311 -0.66 -1.77 4.78
N VAL A 312 0.47 -1.20 4.36
CA VAL A 312 0.56 0.13 3.73
C VAL A 312 0.77 0.00 2.22
N ASP A 313 0.09 0.83 1.44
CA ASP A 313 0.30 1.08 0.01
C ASP A 313 0.33 -0.15 -0.92
N THR A 314 -0.47 -1.18 -0.63
CA THR A 314 -0.59 -2.35 -1.51
C THR A 314 -2.03 -2.64 -1.93
N ASN A 315 -2.23 -2.67 -3.25
CA ASN A 315 -3.41 -3.23 -3.92
C ASN A 315 -3.08 -4.55 -4.62
N SER A 316 -1.93 -5.16 -4.28
CA SER A 316 -1.45 -6.38 -4.92
C SER A 316 -2.00 -7.60 -4.18
N LYS A 317 -2.93 -8.32 -4.81
CA LYS A 317 -3.44 -9.59 -4.25
C LYS A 317 -2.30 -10.52 -3.83
N LYS A 318 -1.28 -10.67 -4.68
CA LYS A 318 -0.15 -11.56 -4.43
C LYS A 318 0.63 -11.16 -3.18
N GLU A 319 0.80 -9.87 -2.93
CA GLU A 319 1.51 -9.37 -1.76
C GLU A 319 0.70 -9.59 -0.49
N ILE A 320 -0.60 -9.28 -0.52
CA ILE A 320 -1.49 -9.52 0.61
C ILE A 320 -1.55 -11.02 0.95
N CYS A 321 -1.74 -11.89 -0.04
CA CYS A 321 -1.70 -13.35 0.15
C CYS A 321 -0.38 -13.80 0.77
N HIS A 322 0.76 -13.29 0.29
CA HIS A 322 2.07 -13.63 0.85
C HIS A 322 2.17 -13.26 2.34
N LEU A 323 1.69 -12.09 2.73
CA LEU A 323 1.70 -11.65 4.13
C LEU A 323 0.76 -12.49 5.01
N ILE A 324 -0.39 -12.91 4.49
CA ILE A 324 -1.29 -13.84 5.18
C ILE A 324 -0.61 -15.21 5.35
N ASP A 325 -0.01 -15.75 4.30
CA ASP A 325 0.70 -17.03 4.33
C ASP A 325 1.87 -17.02 5.32
N GLU A 326 2.62 -15.91 5.38
CA GLU A 326 3.68 -15.73 6.38
C GLU A 326 3.13 -15.84 7.81
N GLU A 327 1.99 -15.23 8.12
CA GLU A 327 1.38 -15.33 9.46
C GLU A 327 0.80 -16.72 9.74
N LEU A 328 0.23 -17.39 8.73
CA LEU A 328 -0.29 -18.76 8.85
C LEU A 328 0.81 -19.81 9.05
N SER A 329 2.05 -19.49 8.68
CA SER A 329 3.19 -20.42 8.77
C SER A 329 3.95 -20.39 10.10
N LYS A 330 3.59 -19.47 11.00
CA LYS A 330 4.22 -19.33 12.33
C LYS A 330 3.62 -20.28 13.34
#